data_AF-A0A1H6R3X8-F1
#
_entry.id   AF-A0A1H6R3X8-F1
#
_cell.length_a   1.000
_cell.length_b   1.000
_cell.length_c   1.000
_cell.angle_alpha   90.00
_cell.angle_beta   90.00
_cell.angle_gamma   90.00
#
_symmetry.space_group_name_H-M   'P 1'
#
loop_
_entity.id
_entity.type
_entity.pdbx_description
1 polymer ?
#
loop_
_entity_poly.entity_id
_entity_poly.type
_entity_poly.pdbx_seq_one_letter_code
_entity_poly.pdbx_strand_id
1 'polypeptide(L)'
;MRSTDGRALVLKLHARADRGNEAAGTRYLAAMRGCGAVEILQDSGRVVVMARLTGPSLGDIARAGAPVRADRLLAEAAAALHHPPLPRITGLTPLAESFRALLDLRAAPDCPTGLRRDMARAQFLADRLLTSQADPRPLHGDLHHDNVIMTPEGPRVFDAKGYLGDRG
;
A
#
# COMPACT_ATOMS: atom_id res chain seq x y z
N MET A 1 -6.79 3.82 22.80
CA MET A 1 -5.76 4.74 23.34
C MET A 1 -6.19 6.18 23.06
N ARG A 2 -5.82 7.15 23.90
CA ARG A 2 -6.05 8.58 23.66
C ARG A 2 -4.74 9.36 23.82
N SER A 3 -4.53 10.41 23.04
CA SER A 3 -3.46 11.38 23.27
C SER A 3 -3.78 12.29 24.45
N THR A 4 -2.79 13.10 24.85
CA THR A 4 -2.90 14.10 25.94
C THR A 4 -3.99 15.15 25.69
N ASP A 5 -4.35 15.40 24.42
CA ASP A 5 -5.45 16.27 23.99
C ASP A 5 -6.81 15.53 23.88
N GLY A 6 -6.87 14.25 24.25
CA GLY A 6 -8.09 13.44 24.25
C GLY A 6 -8.46 12.79 22.91
N ARG A 7 -7.71 13.02 21.83
CA ARG A 7 -7.97 12.42 20.50
C ARG A 7 -7.77 10.90 20.53
N ALA A 8 -8.69 10.17 19.90
CA ALA A 8 -8.59 8.71 19.82
C ALA A 8 -7.47 8.28 18.87
N LEU A 9 -6.69 7.29 19.30
CA LEU A 9 -5.51 6.78 18.59
C LEU A 9 -5.61 5.27 18.34
N VAL A 10 -4.93 4.83 17.29
CA VAL A 10 -4.70 3.40 16.98
C VAL A 10 -3.23 3.08 17.25
N LEU A 11 -3.01 1.95 17.92
CA LEU A 11 -1.69 1.39 18.21
C LEU A 11 -1.54 0.11 17.38
N LYS A 12 -0.54 0.07 16.48
CA LYS A 12 -0.13 -1.16 15.78
C LYS A 12 1.14 -1.69 16.45
N LEU A 13 1.06 -2.91 16.99
CA LEU A 13 2.19 -3.60 17.61
C LEU A 13 2.65 -4.74 16.71
N HIS A 14 3.90 -4.69 16.26
CA HIS A 14 4.49 -5.69 15.38
C HIS A 14 5.30 -6.72 16.18
N ALA A 15 5.31 -7.96 15.71
CA ALA A 15 6.04 -9.06 16.36
C ALA A 15 7.57 -8.83 16.37
N ARG A 16 8.12 -8.19 15.34
CA ARG A 16 9.55 -7.92 15.16
C ARG A 16 9.82 -6.43 15.13
N ALA A 17 10.99 -6.02 15.64
CA ALA A 17 11.39 -4.61 15.72
C ALA A 17 11.75 -4.00 14.36
N ASP A 18 12.22 -4.83 13.42
CA ASP A 18 12.49 -4.41 12.04
C ASP A 18 11.21 -4.29 11.19
N ARG A 19 10.08 -4.82 11.68
CA ARG A 19 8.75 -4.82 11.05
C ARG A 19 8.71 -5.44 9.64
N GLY A 20 9.80 -6.06 9.19
CA GLY A 20 9.94 -6.62 7.84
C GLY A 20 9.40 -5.67 6.76
N ASN A 21 8.51 -6.19 5.92
CA ASN A 21 7.94 -5.46 4.79
C ASN A 21 6.96 -4.33 5.19
N GLU A 22 6.66 -4.13 6.48
CA GLU A 22 5.75 -3.06 6.93
C GLU A 22 6.48 -1.77 7.32
N ALA A 23 7.81 -1.81 7.48
CA ALA A 23 8.59 -0.62 7.82
C ALA A 23 8.56 0.44 6.69
N ALA A 24 8.69 0.00 5.44
CA ALA A 24 8.59 0.87 4.27
C ALA A 24 7.20 1.52 4.16
N GLY A 25 6.14 0.77 4.46
CA GLY A 25 4.77 1.25 4.50
C GLY A 25 4.54 2.37 5.52
N THR A 26 5.12 2.25 6.71
CA THR A 26 5.02 3.32 7.72
C THR A 26 5.71 4.60 7.27
N ARG A 27 6.90 4.48 6.65
CA ARG A 27 7.61 5.64 6.06
C ARG A 27 6.82 6.29 4.94
N TYR A 28 6.20 5.48 4.09
CA TYR A 28 5.30 5.97 3.03
C TYR A 28 4.17 6.80 3.62
N LEU A 29 3.41 6.24 4.58
CA LEU A 29 2.26 6.93 5.19
C LEU A 29 2.69 8.23 5.90
N ALA A 30 3.81 8.22 6.62
CA ALA A 30 4.32 9.40 7.30
C ALA A 30 4.69 10.53 6.33
N ALA A 31 5.33 10.20 5.21
CA ALA A 31 5.70 11.19 4.19
C ALA A 31 4.52 11.68 3.35
N MET A 32 3.46 10.88 3.22
CA MET A 32 2.21 11.24 2.53
C MET A 32 1.22 12.02 3.41
N ARG A 33 1.66 12.53 4.56
CA ARG A 33 0.85 13.37 5.45
C ARG A 33 0.34 14.59 4.68
N GLY A 34 -0.98 14.81 4.72
CA GLY A 34 -1.65 15.88 3.98
C GLY A 34 -2.04 15.51 2.54
N CYS A 35 -1.54 14.39 2.01
CA CYS A 35 -1.86 13.89 0.67
C CYS A 35 -2.91 12.75 0.70
N GLY A 36 -3.73 12.69 1.75
CA GLY A 36 -4.75 11.66 1.90
C GLY A 36 -4.29 10.37 2.60
N ALA A 37 -3.10 10.34 3.20
CA ALA A 37 -2.69 9.24 4.09
C ALA A 37 -3.10 9.48 5.55
N VAL A 38 -3.26 8.40 6.32
CA VAL A 38 -3.40 8.46 7.78
C VAL A 38 -2.17 9.13 8.40
N GLU A 39 -2.42 9.95 9.43
CA GLU A 39 -1.35 10.62 10.16
C GLU A 39 -0.63 9.63 11.09
N ILE A 40 0.66 9.42 10.84
CA ILE A 40 1.56 8.71 11.76
C ILE A 40 2.03 9.71 12.83
N LEU A 41 1.78 9.37 14.10
CA LEU A 41 2.09 10.22 15.25
C LEU A 41 3.39 9.79 15.95
N GLN A 42 3.65 8.49 15.97
CA GLN A 42 4.87 7.93 16.54
C GLN A 42 5.26 6.68 15.77
N ASP A 43 6.55 6.56 15.49
CA ASP A 43 7.17 5.37 14.90
C ASP A 43 8.40 4.98 15.74
N SER A 44 8.31 3.87 16.48
CA SER A 44 9.41 3.41 17.34
C SER A 44 9.47 1.90 17.44
N GLY A 45 10.46 1.31 16.77
CA GLY A 45 10.74 -0.13 16.78
C GLY A 45 9.52 -0.96 16.38
N ARG A 46 8.91 -1.63 17.37
CA ARG A 46 7.73 -2.51 17.18
C ARG A 46 6.40 -1.76 17.19
N VAL A 47 6.41 -0.46 17.45
CA VAL A 47 5.19 0.29 17.74
C VAL A 47 5.01 1.41 16.73
N VAL A 48 3.83 1.43 16.11
CA VAL A 48 3.36 2.55 15.32
C VAL A 48 2.08 3.09 15.96
N VAL A 49 2.07 4.39 16.24
CA VAL A 49 0.90 5.11 16.70
C VAL A 49 0.41 6.00 15.57
N MET A 50 -0.88 5.93 15.28
CA MET A 50 -1.51 6.71 14.22
C MET A 50 -2.85 7.29 14.67
N ALA A 51 -3.27 8.34 13.98
CA ALA A 51 -4.58 8.92 14.17
C ALA A 51 -5.68 7.88 13.90
N ARG A 52 -6.73 7.85 14.74
CA ARG A 52 -7.91 7.05 14.44
C ARG A 52 -8.70 7.71 13.30
N LEU A 53 -8.88 6.99 12.21
CA LEU A 53 -9.82 7.37 11.15
C LEU A 53 -11.25 7.00 11.58
N THR A 54 -12.21 7.86 11.24
CA THR A 54 -13.63 7.67 11.55
C THR A 54 -14.45 7.71 10.27
N GLY A 55 -15.24 6.67 10.07
CA GLY A 55 -16.07 6.48 8.88
C GLY A 55 -16.05 5.02 8.42
N PRO A 56 -16.89 4.67 7.44
CA PRO A 56 -16.87 3.35 6.82
C PRO A 56 -15.62 3.17 5.94
N SER A 57 -15.17 1.93 5.75
CA SER A 57 -14.25 1.66 4.64
C SER A 57 -14.97 1.86 3.31
N LEU A 58 -14.24 2.09 2.22
CA LEU A 58 -14.89 2.09 0.90
C LEU A 58 -15.47 0.70 0.59
N GLY A 59 -14.91 -0.37 1.15
CA GLY A 59 -15.46 -1.72 1.05
C GLY A 59 -16.80 -1.85 1.74
N ASP A 60 -16.99 -1.21 2.90
CA ASP A 60 -18.27 -1.14 3.59
C ASP A 60 -19.30 -0.39 2.73
N ILE A 61 -18.91 0.71 2.09
CA ILE A 61 -19.79 1.47 1.18
C ILE A 61 -20.21 0.61 -0.02
N ALA A 62 -19.28 -0.14 -0.61
CA ALA A 62 -19.57 -1.04 -1.72
C ALA A 62 -20.58 -2.14 -1.29
N ARG A 63 -20.30 -2.80 -0.16
CA ARG A 63 -21.16 -3.85 0.40
C ARG A 63 -22.54 -3.33 0.84
N ALA A 64 -22.65 -2.05 1.19
CA ALA A 64 -23.92 -1.39 1.49
C ALA A 64 -24.75 -1.02 0.23
N GLY A 65 -24.36 -1.48 -0.95
CA GLY A 65 -25.12 -1.30 -2.20
C GLY A 65 -24.67 -0.09 -3.04
N ALA A 66 -23.51 0.50 -2.75
CA ALA A 66 -22.97 1.63 -3.51
C ALA A 66 -21.57 1.35 -4.12
N PRO A 67 -21.37 0.25 -4.87
CA PRO A 67 -20.05 -0.13 -5.40
C PRO A 67 -19.46 0.92 -6.35
N VAL A 68 -20.26 1.48 -7.27
CA VAL A 68 -19.80 2.52 -8.21
C VAL A 68 -19.27 3.76 -7.48
N ARG A 69 -19.89 4.11 -6.34
CA ARG A 69 -19.41 5.21 -5.50
C ARG A 69 -18.08 4.86 -4.83
N ALA A 70 -17.93 3.63 -4.36
CA ALA A 70 -16.69 3.15 -3.75
C ALA A 70 -15.53 3.17 -4.77
N ASP A 71 -15.77 2.68 -5.99
CA ASP A 71 -14.77 2.70 -7.09
C ASP A 71 -14.34 4.14 -7.41
N ARG A 72 -15.30 5.07 -7.50
CA ARG A 72 -15.00 6.48 -7.75
C ARG A 72 -14.14 7.09 -6.64
N LEU A 73 -14.50 6.84 -5.38
CA LEU A 73 -13.74 7.33 -4.23
C LEU A 73 -12.34 6.71 -4.15
N LEU A 74 -12.19 5.44 -4.56
CA LEU A 74 -10.89 4.78 -4.63
C LEU A 74 -10.01 5.41 -5.73
N ALA A 75 -10.60 5.72 -6.89
CA ALA A 75 -9.90 6.43 -7.96
C ALA A 75 -9.49 7.86 -7.54
N GLU A 76 -10.37 8.58 -6.84
CA GLU A 76 -10.05 9.90 -6.25
C GLU A 76 -8.89 9.80 -5.25
N ALA A 77 -8.88 8.79 -4.37
CA ALA A 77 -7.79 8.54 -3.43
C ALA A 77 -6.46 8.22 -4.15
N ALA A 78 -6.50 7.36 -5.18
CA ALA A 78 -5.34 7.02 -5.98
C ALA A 78 -4.78 8.24 -6.72
N ALA A 79 -5.64 9.07 -7.29
CA ALA A 79 -5.24 10.30 -7.97
C ALA A 79 -4.58 11.30 -7.00
N ALA A 80 -5.14 11.47 -5.79
CA ALA A 80 -4.56 12.33 -4.76
C ALA A 80 -3.17 11.87 -4.33
N LEU A 81 -2.96 10.55 -4.15
CA LEU A 81 -1.66 9.99 -3.77
C LEU A 81 -0.58 10.18 -4.85
N HIS A 82 -0.98 10.27 -6.12
CA HIS A 82 -0.05 10.39 -7.24
C HIS A 82 0.08 11.83 -7.78
N HIS A 83 -0.59 12.80 -7.15
CA HIS A 83 -0.56 14.19 -7.57
C HIS A 83 0.80 14.84 -7.23
N PRO A 84 1.53 15.40 -8.21
CA PRO A 84 2.79 16.11 -7.94
C PRO A 84 2.60 17.41 -7.13
N PRO A 85 3.63 17.89 -6.41
CA PRO A 85 4.92 17.25 -6.22
C PRO A 85 4.83 16.07 -5.24
N LEU A 86 5.48 14.95 -5.61
CA LEU A 86 5.54 13.79 -4.73
C LEU A 86 6.71 13.94 -3.73
N PRO A 87 6.51 13.59 -2.45
CA PRO A 87 7.60 13.62 -1.49
C PRO A 87 8.67 12.60 -1.87
N ARG A 88 9.94 12.97 -1.66
CA ARG A 88 11.04 12.02 -1.78
C ARG A 88 11.07 11.14 -0.53
N ILE A 89 10.81 9.85 -0.69
CA ILE A 89 10.76 8.90 0.43
C ILE A 89 11.93 7.92 0.32
N THR A 90 12.78 7.89 1.34
CA THR A 90 13.91 6.95 1.41
C THR A 90 13.49 5.65 2.08
N GLY A 91 14.08 4.52 1.66
CA GLY A 91 13.82 3.21 2.28
C GLY A 91 12.48 2.60 1.90
N LEU A 92 11.95 2.95 0.72
CA LEU A 92 10.89 2.19 0.07
C LEU A 92 11.48 0.94 -0.59
N THR A 93 10.74 -0.16 -0.58
CA THR A 93 11.16 -1.40 -1.22
C THR A 93 10.98 -1.26 -2.74
N PRO A 94 12.02 -1.50 -3.58
CA PRO A 94 11.83 -1.52 -5.02
C PRO A 94 10.79 -2.56 -5.42
N LEU A 95 9.89 -2.24 -6.34
CA LEU A 95 8.83 -3.16 -6.75
C LEU A 95 9.39 -4.51 -7.23
N ALA A 96 10.53 -4.48 -7.92
CA ALA A 96 11.24 -5.68 -8.38
C ALA A 96 11.65 -6.64 -7.24
N GLU A 97 11.90 -6.14 -6.04
CA GLU A 97 12.20 -6.97 -4.87
C GLU A 97 10.96 -7.74 -4.42
N SER A 98 9.78 -7.14 -4.45
CA SER A 98 8.52 -7.83 -4.16
C SER A 98 8.19 -8.93 -5.17
N PHE A 99 8.69 -8.82 -6.40
CA PHE A 99 8.50 -9.81 -7.46
C PHE A 99 9.58 -10.89 -7.50
N ARG A 100 10.59 -10.83 -6.61
CA ARG A 100 11.73 -11.76 -6.61
C ARG A 100 11.29 -13.22 -6.55
N ALA A 101 10.31 -13.54 -5.69
CA ALA A 101 9.79 -14.89 -5.57
C ALA A 101 9.18 -15.44 -6.87
N LEU A 102 8.58 -14.58 -7.70
CA LEU A 102 8.08 -14.97 -9.02
C LEU A 102 9.24 -15.12 -10.02
N LEU A 103 10.18 -14.18 -10.03
CA LEU A 103 11.32 -14.20 -10.96
C LEU A 103 12.23 -15.41 -10.73
N ASP A 104 12.42 -15.80 -9.46
CA ASP A 104 13.27 -16.94 -9.08
C ASP A 104 12.52 -18.28 -9.08
N LEU A 105 11.21 -18.26 -9.39
CA LEU A 105 10.35 -19.44 -9.38
C LEU A 105 10.88 -20.50 -10.35
N ARG A 106 11.04 -21.74 -9.85
CA ARG A 106 11.40 -22.90 -10.65
C ARG A 106 10.30 -23.95 -10.58
N ALA A 107 9.80 -24.34 -11.74
CA ALA A 107 8.82 -25.42 -11.83
C ALA A 107 9.46 -26.75 -11.44
N ALA A 108 8.78 -27.48 -10.54
CA ALA A 108 9.16 -28.84 -10.17
C ALA A 108 9.20 -29.76 -11.40
N PRO A 109 9.96 -30.87 -11.35
CA PRO A 109 10.05 -31.81 -12.48
C PRO A 109 8.68 -32.34 -12.94
N ASP A 110 7.77 -32.59 -12.01
CA ASP A 110 6.42 -33.10 -12.22
C ASP A 110 5.36 -32.00 -12.46
N CYS A 111 5.76 -30.73 -12.52
CA CYS A 111 4.84 -29.62 -12.77
C CYS A 111 4.14 -29.78 -14.13
N PRO A 112 2.79 -29.74 -14.18
CA PRO A 112 2.02 -29.88 -15.41
C PRO A 112 2.45 -28.87 -16.48
N THR A 113 2.45 -29.29 -17.75
CA THR A 113 2.89 -28.46 -18.89
C THR A 113 2.14 -27.13 -18.98
N GLY A 114 0.84 -27.11 -18.70
CA GLY A 114 0.04 -25.88 -18.69
C GLY A 114 0.53 -24.89 -17.63
N LEU A 115 0.65 -25.36 -16.37
CA LEU A 115 1.13 -24.53 -15.27
C LEU A 115 2.55 -24.03 -15.51
N ARG A 116 3.45 -24.87 -16.02
CA ARG A 116 4.83 -24.48 -16.39
C ARG A 116 4.84 -23.33 -17.41
N ARG A 117 3.93 -23.36 -18.38
CA ARG A 117 3.79 -22.29 -19.39
C ARG A 117 3.29 -21.00 -18.77
N ASP A 118 2.31 -21.08 -17.88
CA ASP A 118 1.75 -19.91 -17.20
C ASP A 118 2.79 -19.25 -16.28
N MET A 119 3.58 -20.05 -15.55
CA MET A 119 4.71 -19.56 -14.74
C MET A 119 5.74 -18.83 -15.60
N ALA A 120 6.17 -19.42 -16.72
CA ALA A 120 7.13 -18.79 -17.63
C ALA A 120 6.58 -17.50 -18.24
N ARG A 121 5.29 -17.47 -18.59
CA ARG A 121 4.62 -16.27 -19.08
C ARG A 121 4.56 -15.16 -18.02
N ALA A 122 4.23 -15.51 -16.78
CA ALA A 122 4.20 -14.57 -15.68
C ALA A 122 5.60 -13.98 -15.40
N GLN A 123 6.64 -14.82 -15.41
CA GLN A 123 8.04 -14.38 -15.27
C GLN A 123 8.45 -13.42 -16.38
N PHE A 124 8.16 -13.76 -17.64
CA PHE A 124 8.46 -12.90 -18.78
C PHE A 124 7.74 -11.54 -18.69
N LEU A 125 6.45 -11.55 -18.35
CA LEU A 125 5.67 -10.31 -18.21
C LEU A 125 6.20 -9.44 -17.07
N ALA A 126 6.51 -10.04 -15.91
CA ALA A 126 7.06 -9.35 -14.77
C ALA A 126 8.42 -8.72 -15.10
N ASP A 127 9.35 -9.49 -15.65
CA ASP A 127 10.69 -9.01 -16.03
C ASP A 127 10.61 -7.84 -17.01
N ARG A 128 9.81 -7.99 -18.08
CA ARG A 128 9.60 -6.92 -19.07
C ARG A 128 9.05 -5.65 -18.43
N LEU A 129 7.97 -5.75 -17.64
CA LEU A 129 7.32 -4.58 -17.03
C LEU A 129 8.22 -3.91 -15.98
N LEU A 130 8.99 -4.69 -15.21
CA LEU A 130 9.87 -4.17 -14.18
C LEU A 130 11.12 -3.49 -14.77
N THR A 131 11.62 -3.97 -15.91
CA THR A 131 12.79 -3.39 -16.59
C THR A 131 12.45 -2.20 -17.46
N SER A 132 11.19 -2.04 -17.89
CA SER A 132 10.73 -0.95 -18.74
C SER A 132 9.99 0.18 -18.00
N GLN A 133 10.17 0.31 -16.68
CA GLN A 133 9.52 1.36 -15.88
C GLN A 133 10.02 2.75 -16.31
N ALA A 134 9.11 3.65 -16.67
CA ALA A 134 9.47 4.97 -17.19
C ALA A 134 9.46 6.05 -16.10
N ASP A 135 8.59 5.88 -15.10
CA ASP A 135 8.31 6.91 -14.10
C ASP A 135 8.13 6.30 -12.70
N PRO A 136 9.22 5.77 -12.11
CA PRO A 136 9.17 5.15 -10.79
C PRO A 136 8.87 6.18 -9.70
N ARG A 137 7.81 5.93 -8.93
CA ARG A 137 7.27 6.80 -7.88
C ARG A 137 7.01 6.03 -6.60
N PRO A 138 6.85 6.71 -5.45
CA PRO A 138 6.31 6.09 -4.25
C PRO A 138 4.91 5.53 -4.49
N LEU A 139 4.68 4.27 -4.07
CA LEU A 139 3.41 3.56 -4.20
C LEU A 139 2.93 3.08 -2.82
N HIS A 140 1.62 3.14 -2.60
CA HIS A 140 0.98 2.53 -1.43
C HIS A 140 1.29 1.02 -1.35
N GLY A 141 1.20 0.33 -2.48
CA GLY A 141 1.57 -1.09 -2.63
C GLY A 141 0.50 -2.11 -2.25
N ASP A 142 -0.62 -1.66 -1.67
CA ASP A 142 -1.78 -2.49 -1.33
C ASP A 142 -3.07 -1.64 -1.29
N LEU A 143 -3.27 -0.83 -2.33
CA LEU A 143 -4.38 0.12 -2.38
C LEU A 143 -5.65 -0.58 -2.87
N HIS A 144 -6.62 -0.74 -1.98
CA HIS A 144 -7.93 -1.32 -2.28
C HIS A 144 -8.98 -0.73 -1.34
N HIS A 145 -10.27 -1.01 -1.61
CA HIS A 145 -11.41 -0.45 -0.90
C HIS A 145 -11.33 -0.55 0.64
N ASP A 146 -10.86 -1.69 1.17
CA ASP A 146 -10.75 -1.88 2.62
C ASP A 146 -9.57 -1.14 3.29
N ASN A 147 -8.58 -0.68 2.51
CA ASN A 147 -7.45 0.13 2.99
C ASN A 147 -7.70 1.64 2.84
N VAL A 148 -8.95 2.04 2.61
CA VAL A 148 -9.38 3.42 2.52
C VAL A 148 -10.61 3.65 3.38
N ILE A 149 -10.52 4.58 4.33
CA ILE A 149 -11.66 5.03 5.14
C ILE A 149 -12.23 6.33 4.55
N MET A 150 -13.54 6.38 4.36
CA MET A 150 -14.23 7.63 4.02
C MET A 150 -14.43 8.47 5.27
N THR A 151 -13.55 9.44 5.49
CA THR A 151 -13.67 10.40 6.60
C THR A 151 -14.52 11.61 6.22
N PRO A 152 -14.99 12.44 7.18
CA PRO A 152 -15.68 13.68 6.85
C PRO A 152 -14.86 14.61 5.94
N GLU A 153 -13.53 14.59 6.04
CA GLU A 153 -12.59 15.38 5.25
C GLU A 153 -12.15 14.66 3.94
N GLY A 154 -12.87 13.60 3.55
CA GLY A 154 -12.62 12.82 2.35
C GLY A 154 -11.95 11.46 2.61
N PRO A 155 -11.62 10.70 1.54
CA PRO A 155 -10.98 9.41 1.68
C PRO A 155 -9.57 9.54 2.30
N ARG A 156 -9.22 8.60 3.18
CA ARG A 156 -7.90 8.48 3.80
C ARG A 156 -7.39 7.04 3.70
N VAL A 157 -6.18 6.88 3.19
CA VAL A 157 -5.53 5.58 3.03
C VAL A 157 -4.73 5.20 4.28
N PHE A 158 -4.65 3.91 4.55
CA PHE A 158 -3.86 3.34 5.64
C PHE A 158 -3.36 1.94 5.24
N ASP A 159 -2.47 1.38 6.05
CA ASP A 159 -1.88 0.05 5.83
C ASP A 159 -1.16 -0.13 4.48
N ALA A 160 -0.21 0.77 4.21
CA ALA A 160 0.66 0.68 3.04
C ALA A 160 1.72 -0.42 3.19
N LYS A 161 2.21 -0.95 2.05
CA LYS A 161 3.46 -1.71 1.96
C LYS A 161 4.67 -0.81 1.68
N GLY A 162 4.46 0.27 0.93
CA GLY A 162 5.49 1.26 0.61
C GLY A 162 6.51 0.74 -0.42
N TYR A 163 6.17 0.85 -1.70
CA TYR A 163 7.05 0.46 -2.80
C TYR A 163 7.56 1.64 -3.60
N LEU A 164 8.68 1.46 -4.28
CA LEU A 164 9.15 2.35 -5.34
C LEU A 164 9.00 1.63 -6.69
N GLY A 165 8.19 2.19 -7.59
CA GLY A 165 7.97 1.64 -8.92
C GLY A 165 6.96 2.43 -9.74
N ASP A 166 6.66 1.94 -10.94
CA ASP A 166 5.67 2.55 -11.83
C ASP A 166 4.24 2.37 -11.28
N ARG A 167 3.37 3.36 -11.51
CA ARG A 167 1.98 3.37 -11.04
C ARG A 167 1.01 2.57 -11.92
N GLY A 168 1.47 2.14 -13.09
CA GLY A 168 0.65 1.48 -14.12
C GLY A 168 0.14 2.44 -15.19
#